data_AF-A0A942IZX1-F1
#
_entry.id   AF-A0A942IZX1-F1
#
_cell.length_a   1.000
_cell.length_b   1.000
_cell.length_c   1.000
_cell.angle_alpha   90.00
_cell.angle_beta   90.00
_cell.angle_gamma   90.00
#
_symmetry.space_group_name_H-M   'P 1'
#
loop_
_entity.id
_entity.type
_entity.pdbx_description
1 polymer ?
#
loop_
_entity_poly.entity_id
_entity_poly.type
_entity_poly.pdbx_seq_one_letter_code
_entity_poly.pdbx_strand_id
1 'polypeptide(L)'
;MPDSAREFFSAVFLVIGAFFYLAGTVGLLRFPDVYTRLHALTKADNLGLGFLVLGLAVQAESLAAALKLLLIWPLTLAASATVGYLIARRARALGISPWLRPEDR
;
A
#
# COMPACT_ATOMS: atom_id res chain seq x y z
N MET A 1 -19.05 11.77 -17.67
CA MET A 1 -18.78 10.42 -18.22
C MET A 1 -20.10 9.66 -18.22
N PRO A 2 -20.36 8.81 -19.22
CA PRO A 2 -21.47 7.86 -19.12
C PRO A 2 -21.27 6.98 -17.88
N ASP A 3 -22.34 6.65 -17.17
CA ASP A 3 -22.27 5.97 -15.87
C ASP A 3 -21.55 4.61 -15.97
N SER A 4 -21.76 3.88 -17.07
CA SER A 4 -21.07 2.62 -17.37
C SER A 4 -19.55 2.75 -17.46
N ALA A 5 -19.03 3.88 -17.96
CA ALA A 5 -17.59 4.10 -18.01
C ALA A 5 -17.03 4.33 -16.60
N ARG A 6 -17.73 5.08 -15.75
CA ARG A 6 -17.28 5.35 -14.36
C ARG A 6 -17.21 4.05 -13.56
N GLU A 7 -18.23 3.21 -13.70
CA GLU A 7 -18.26 1.87 -13.09
C GLU A 7 -17.09 1.01 -13.56
N PHE A 8 -16.84 0.97 -14.88
CA PHE A 8 -15.73 0.19 -15.43
C PHE A 8 -14.37 0.66 -14.91
N PHE A 9 -14.07 1.96 -14.97
CA PHE A 9 -12.80 2.50 -14.47
C PHE A 9 -12.65 2.29 -12.96
N SER A 10 -13.71 2.53 -12.20
CA SER A 10 -13.71 2.30 -10.75
C SER A 10 -13.42 0.83 -10.44
N ALA A 11 -14.12 -0.10 -11.09
CA ALA A 11 -13.92 -1.54 -10.90
C ALA A 11 -12.48 -1.96 -11.21
N VAL A 12 -11.91 -1.49 -12.32
CA VAL A 12 -10.52 -1.77 -12.68
C VAL A 12 -9.55 -1.29 -11.60
N PHE A 13 -9.70 -0.03 -11.14
CA PHE A 13 -8.84 0.50 -10.08
C PHE A 13 -9.01 -0.24 -8.76
N LEU A 14 -10.25 -0.58 -8.37
CA LEU A 14 -10.52 -1.33 -7.14
C LEU A 14 -9.91 -2.74 -7.18
N VAL A 15 -10.02 -3.44 -8.31
CA VAL A 15 -9.43 -4.78 -8.48
C VAL A 15 -7.90 -4.73 -8.41
N ILE A 16 -7.27 -3.75 -9.07
CA ILE A 16 -5.82 -3.57 -9.00
C ILE A 16 -5.40 -3.24 -7.56
N GLY A 17 -6.12 -2.33 -6.88
CA GLY A 17 -5.87 -1.98 -5.49
C GLY A 17 -5.97 -3.18 -4.55
N ALA A 18 -7.03 -3.99 -4.71
CA ALA A 18 -7.24 -5.21 -3.96
C ALA A 18 -6.13 -6.25 -4.21
N PHE A 19 -5.66 -6.38 -5.46
CA PHE A 19 -4.52 -7.23 -5.79
C PHE A 19 -3.25 -6.81 -5.04
N PHE A 20 -2.94 -5.51 -4.96
CA PHE A 20 -1.76 -5.04 -4.21
C PHE A 20 -1.91 -5.27 -2.70
N TYR A 21 -3.10 -5.10 -2.13
CA TYR A 21 -3.33 -5.46 -0.73
C TYR A 21 -3.18 -6.95 -0.48
N LEU A 22 -3.75 -7.80 -1.34
CA LEU A 22 -3.58 -9.25 -1.26
C LEU A 22 -2.09 -9.63 -1.34
N ALA A 23 -1.37 -9.10 -2.33
CA ALA A 23 0.06 -9.35 -2.49
C ALA A 23 0.87 -8.85 -1.28
N GLY A 24 0.52 -7.69 -0.72
CA GLY A 24 1.12 -7.17 0.51
C GLY A 24 0.87 -8.05 1.72
N THR A 25 -0.35 -8.55 1.91
CA THR A 25 -0.70 -9.50 2.98
C THR A 25 0.04 -10.81 2.82
N VAL A 26 0.07 -11.37 1.60
CA VAL A 26 0.83 -12.59 1.31
C VAL A 26 2.32 -12.37 1.58
N GLY A 27 2.88 -11.23 1.16
CA GLY A 27 4.27 -10.85 1.46
C GLY A 27 4.54 -10.72 2.95
N LEU A 28 3.63 -10.11 3.72
CA LEU A 28 3.74 -10.01 5.18
C LEU A 28 3.79 -11.40 5.86
N LEU A 29 2.97 -12.34 5.37
CA LEU A 29 2.87 -13.69 5.93
C LEU A 29 4.01 -14.62 5.49
N ARG A 30 4.50 -14.48 4.25
CA ARG A 30 5.50 -15.39 3.66
C ARG A 30 6.95 -14.90 3.76
N PHE A 31 7.20 -13.60 3.82
CA PHE A 31 8.58 -13.11 3.74
C PHE A 31 9.38 -13.39 5.02
N PRO A 32 10.68 -13.71 4.86
CA PRO A 32 11.48 -14.31 5.93
C PRO A 32 11.90 -13.32 7.01
N ASP A 33 11.97 -12.02 6.72
CA ASP A 33 12.49 -11.01 7.65
C ASP A 33 11.66 -9.72 7.70
N VAL A 34 11.95 -8.90 8.70
CA VAL A 34 11.25 -7.65 8.96
C VAL A 34 11.38 -6.65 7.81
N TYR A 35 12.54 -6.54 7.18
CA TYR A 35 12.78 -5.57 6.11
C TYR A 35 12.06 -5.97 4.83
N THR A 36 12.08 -7.24 4.45
CA THR A 36 11.33 -7.73 3.29
C THR A 36 9.83 -7.63 3.52
N ARG A 37 9.32 -7.93 4.72
CA ARG A 37 7.91 -7.69 5.08
C ARG A 37 7.51 -6.22 4.99
N LEU A 38 8.34 -5.31 5.51
CA LEU A 38 8.11 -3.86 5.39
C LEU A 38 8.13 -3.39 3.93
N HIS A 39 8.98 -3.98 3.09
CA HIS A 39 9.00 -3.70 1.66
C HIS A 39 7.71 -4.18 0.95
N ALA A 40 7.14 -5.30 1.37
CA ALA A 40 5.84 -5.75 0.86
C ALA A 40 4.71 -4.77 1.27
N LEU A 41 4.67 -4.39 2.55
CA LEU A 41 3.63 -3.52 3.09
C LEU A 41 3.67 -2.12 2.47
N THR A 42 4.86 -1.56 2.25
CA THR A 42 4.99 -0.25 1.59
C THR A 42 4.46 -0.24 0.15
N LYS A 43 4.48 -1.37 -0.58
CA LYS A 43 3.83 -1.47 -1.89
C LYS A 43 2.30 -1.49 -1.78
N ALA A 44 1.76 -2.19 -0.79
CA ALA A 44 0.32 -2.23 -0.55
C ALA A 44 -0.21 -0.85 -0.14
N ASP A 45 0.48 -0.15 0.74
CA ASP A 45 0.05 1.19 1.18
C ASP A 45 0.23 2.25 0.08
N ASN A 46 1.30 2.20 -0.72
CA ASN A 46 1.47 3.15 -1.83
C ASN A 46 0.50 2.86 -2.99
N LEU A 47 0.60 1.67 -3.58
CA LEU A 47 -0.12 1.34 -4.82
C LEU A 47 -1.53 0.84 -4.52
N GLY A 48 -1.70 -0.03 -3.53
CA GLY A 48 -3.00 -0.57 -3.15
C GLY A 48 -3.98 0.52 -2.74
N LEU A 49 -3.59 1.34 -1.75
CA LEU A 49 -4.42 2.47 -1.32
C LEU A 49 -4.60 3.50 -2.43
N GLY A 50 -3.55 3.80 -3.20
CA GLY A 50 -3.62 4.76 -4.30
C GLY A 50 -4.67 4.37 -5.34
N PHE A 51 -4.67 3.12 -5.79
CA PHE A 51 -5.67 2.62 -6.72
C PHE A 51 -7.08 2.57 -6.10
N LEU A 52 -7.23 2.16 -4.83
CA LEU A 52 -8.52 2.23 -4.15
C LEU A 52 -9.06 3.67 -4.11
N VAL A 53 -8.24 4.63 -3.71
CA VAL A 53 -8.59 6.05 -3.63
C VAL A 53 -8.98 6.60 -5.00
N LEU A 54 -8.23 6.28 -6.06
CA LEU A 54 -8.56 6.71 -7.42
C LEU A 54 -9.88 6.10 -7.90
N GLY A 55 -10.11 4.81 -7.66
CA GLY A 55 -11.37 4.14 -8.01
C GLY A 55 -12.57 4.72 -7.29
N LEU A 56 -12.44 5.04 -6.01
CA LEU A 56 -13.49 5.66 -5.19
C LEU A 56 -13.70 7.14 -5.56
N ALA A 57 -12.64 7.88 -5.88
CA ALA A 57 -12.74 9.28 -6.28
C ALA A 57 -13.51 9.46 -7.60
N VAL A 58 -13.42 8.51 -8.53
CA VAL A 58 -14.22 8.49 -9.77
C VAL A 58 -15.72 8.34 -9.48
N GLN A 59 -16.07 7.59 -8.43
CA GLN A 59 -17.45 7.37 -7.98
C GLN A 59 -17.95 8.42 -6.97
N ALA A 60 -17.10 9.36 -6.56
CA ALA A 60 -17.48 10.34 -5.55
C ALA A 60 -18.65 11.22 -6.02
N GLU A 61 -19.65 11.39 -5.14
CA GLU A 61 -20.83 12.20 -5.40
C GLU A 61 -20.55 13.72 -5.32
N SER A 62 -19.44 14.11 -4.70
CA SER A 62 -19.03 15.51 -4.59
C SER A 62 -17.52 15.68 -4.74
N LEU A 63 -17.13 16.86 -5.24
CA LEU A 63 -15.72 17.25 -5.31
C LEU A 63 -15.06 17.25 -3.93
N ALA A 64 -15.79 17.67 -2.89
CA ALA A 64 -15.31 17.64 -1.52
C ALA A 64 -14.98 16.21 -1.03
N ALA A 65 -15.80 15.21 -1.40
CA ALA A 65 -15.52 13.82 -1.07
C ALA A 65 -14.29 13.30 -1.83
N ALA A 66 -14.17 13.59 -3.12
CA ALA A 66 -12.99 13.22 -3.91
C ALA A 66 -11.70 13.83 -3.36
N LEU A 67 -11.72 15.11 -2.97
CA LEU A 67 -10.57 15.78 -2.37
C LEU A 67 -10.18 15.19 -1.01
N LYS A 68 -11.15 14.80 -0.18
CA LYS A 68 -10.87 14.09 1.09
C LYS A 68 -10.19 12.75 0.84
N LEU A 69 -10.66 11.97 -0.15
CA LEU A 69 -10.03 10.71 -0.54
C LEU A 69 -8.58 10.92 -1.02
N LEU A 70 -8.37 11.92 -1.88
CA LEU A 70 -7.04 12.29 -2.36
C LEU A 70 -6.13 12.82 -1.25
N LEU A 71 -6.68 13.42 -0.19
CA LEU A 71 -5.93 13.86 0.98
C LEU A 71 -5.57 12.69 1.92
N ILE A 72 -6.47 11.71 2.07
CA ILE A 72 -6.21 10.50 2.87
C ILE A 72 -4.97 9.77 2.34
N TRP A 73 -4.83 9.65 1.01
CA TRP A 73 -3.72 8.91 0.40
C TRP A 73 -2.34 9.36 0.90
N PRO A 74 -1.86 10.61 0.67
CA PRO A 74 -0.53 11.04 1.11
C PRO A 74 -0.39 11.07 2.64
N LEU A 75 -1.45 11.34 3.39
CA LEU A 75 -1.41 11.30 4.86
C LEU A 75 -1.13 9.88 5.36
N THR A 76 -1.81 8.88 4.79
CA THR A 76 -1.55 7.48 5.10
C THR A 76 -0.14 7.06 4.65
N LEU A 77 0.36 7.56 3.52
CA LEU A 77 1.74 7.29 3.09
C LEU A 77 2.77 7.85 4.08
N ALA A 78 2.58 9.09 4.54
CA ALA A 78 3.46 9.70 5.53
C ALA A 78 3.44 8.93 6.87
N ALA A 79 2.25 8.50 7.31
CA ALA A 79 2.10 7.69 8.52
C ALA A 79 2.79 6.32 8.35
N SER A 80 2.53 5.61 7.25
CA SER A 80 3.14 4.30 6.97
C SER A 80 4.66 4.39 6.81
N ALA A 81 5.18 5.41 6.12
CA ALA A 81 6.62 5.65 5.99
C ALA A 81 7.28 5.88 7.36
N THR A 82 6.63 6.65 8.24
CA THR A 82 7.11 6.89 9.61
C THR A 82 7.13 5.58 10.41
N VAL A 83 6.04 4.81 10.38
CA VAL A 83 5.94 3.52 11.07
C VAL A 83 6.98 2.54 10.54
N GLY A 84 7.10 2.37 9.23
CA GLY A 84 8.08 1.50 8.59
C GLY A 84 9.52 1.87 8.95
N TYR A 85 9.85 3.16 8.95
CA TYR A 85 11.16 3.65 9.38
C TYR A 85 11.43 3.33 10.86
N LEU A 86 10.47 3.58 11.75
CA LEU A 86 10.61 3.30 13.18
C LEU A 86 10.80 1.81 13.47
N ILE A 87 10.03 0.95 12.80
CA ILE A 87 10.18 -0.52 12.90
C ILE A 87 11.56 -0.95 12.39
N ALA A 88 11.96 -0.50 11.19
CA ALA A 88 13.27 -0.85 10.62
C ALA A 88 14.44 -0.34 11.48
N ARG A 89 14.32 0.86 12.05
CA ARG A 89 15.32 1.41 12.98
C ARG A 89 15.39 0.58 14.26
N ARG A 90 14.25 0.16 14.81
CA ARG A 90 14.21 -0.67 16.02
C ARG A 90 14.76 -2.08 15.77
N ALA A 91 14.44 -2.69 14.63
CA ALA A 91 14.98 -3.99 14.23
C ALA A 91 16.51 -3.95 14.12
N ARG A 92 17.06 -2.90 13.47
CA ARG A 92 18.51 -2.66 13.42
C ARG A 92 19.13 -2.50 14.81
N ALA A 93 18.50 -1.73 15.69
CA ALA A 93 18.99 -1.54 17.06
C ALA A 93 19.01 -2.82 17.90
N LEU A 94 18.17 -3.81 17.55
CA LEU A 94 18.15 -5.14 18.17
C LEU A 94 19.12 -6.14 17.52
N GLY A 95 19.93 -5.71 16.54
CA GLY A 95 20.85 -6.58 15.82
C GLY A 95 20.19 -7.55 14.84
N ILE A 96 18.92 -7.32 14.46
CA ILE A 96 18.24 -8.14 13.46
C ILE A 96 18.83 -7.82 12.08
N SER A 97 19.62 -8.76 11.55
CA SER A 97 20.19 -8.66 10.21
C SER A 97 19.13 -8.90 9.13
N PRO A 98 19.23 -8.23 7.96
CA PRO A 98 18.45 -8.58 6.79
C PRO A 98 18.69 -10.04 6.40
N TRP A 99 17.66 -10.69 5.87
CA TRP A 99 17.83 -12.03 5.33
C TRP A 99 18.70 -11.99 4.07
N LEU A 100 19.73 -12.83 4.06
CA LEU A 100 20.58 -13.09 2.91
C LEU A 100 20.35 -14.54 2.47
N ARG A 101 20.45 -14.81 1.17
CA ARG A 101 20.47 -16.20 0.72
C ARG A 101 21.71 -16.90 1.27
N PRO A 102 21.65 -18.22 1.49
CA PRO A 102 22.80 -18.99 2.00
C PRO A 102 24.08 -18.84 1.16
N GLU A 103 23.93 -18.63 -0.14
CA GLU A 103 25.02 -18.39 -1.10
C GLU A 103 25.65 -16.99 -1.00
N ASP A 104 24.94 -16.03 -0.40
CA ASP A 104 25.34 -14.62 -0.26
C ASP A 104 25.93 -14.31 1.14
N ARG A 105 26.19 -15.34 1.98
CA ARG A 105 26.72 -15.19 3.36
C ARG A 105 28.25 -15.20 3.45
#